data_AF-A0A8W7PEG5-F1
#
_entry.id   AF-A0A8W7PEG5-F1
#
_cell.length_a   1.000
_cell.length_b   1.000
_cell.length_c   1.000
_cell.angle_alpha   90.00
_cell.angle_beta   90.00
_cell.angle_gamma   90.00
#
_symmetry.space_group_name_H-M   'P 1'
#
loop_
_entity.id
_entity.type
_entity.pdbx_description
1 polymer ?
#
loop_
_entity_poly.entity_id
_entity_poly.type
_entity_poly.pdbx_seq_one_letter_code
_entity_poly.pdbx_strand_id
1 'polypeptide(L)'
;MCAKVSRKADAVLRRKAAATVRKPNPFETVVMKTKHAVLNRGTQSKRPGQLHRLSHEKREQTLGKEFALLHKTNQFMDARQNGRYARQPSRKEQAKEMYNLNLTHGGRTMHEIEHLDDVPDGADEDEDEDGMLQGKS
;
A
#
# COMPACT_ATOMS: atom_id res chain seq x y z
N MET A 1 -46.03 33.29 3.88
CA MET A 1 -44.98 32.71 4.73
C MET A 1 -43.76 32.38 3.86
N CYS A 2 -42.65 33.10 4.00
CA CYS A 2 -41.43 32.81 3.21
C CYS A 2 -40.64 31.67 3.85
N ALA A 3 -40.45 30.58 3.11
CA ALA A 3 -39.65 29.44 3.55
C ALA A 3 -38.17 29.87 3.72
N LYS A 4 -37.63 29.66 4.92
CA LYS A 4 -36.20 29.87 5.22
C LYS A 4 -35.39 28.79 4.50
N VAL A 5 -34.94 29.09 3.28
CA VAL A 5 -34.06 28.20 2.51
C VAL A 5 -32.77 27.97 3.30
N SER A 6 -32.45 26.71 3.57
CA SER A 6 -31.33 26.29 4.41
C SER A 6 -30.00 26.82 3.87
N ARG A 7 -29.30 27.65 4.66
CA ARG A 7 -27.96 28.22 4.37
C ARG A 7 -26.92 27.17 3.94
N LYS A 8 -27.11 25.89 4.30
CA LYS A 8 -26.19 24.79 3.95
C LYS A 8 -26.29 24.40 2.48
N ALA A 9 -27.49 24.38 1.89
CA ALA A 9 -27.68 24.03 0.47
C ALA A 9 -27.04 25.08 -0.44
N ASP A 10 -27.23 26.36 -0.12
CA ASP A 10 -26.61 27.49 -0.82
C ASP A 10 -25.08 27.47 -0.70
N ALA A 11 -24.53 27.11 0.46
CA ALA A 11 -23.08 26.98 0.64
C ALA A 11 -22.46 25.83 -0.19
N VAL A 12 -23.23 24.76 -0.45
CA VAL A 12 -22.80 23.66 -1.34
C VAL A 12 -22.85 24.10 -2.80
N LEU A 13 -23.93 24.78 -3.21
CA LEU A 13 -24.06 25.33 -4.57
C LEU A 13 -22.97 26.37 -4.87
N ARG A 14 -22.68 27.29 -3.94
CA ARG A 14 -21.60 28.27 -4.06
C ARG A 14 -20.22 27.62 -4.15
N ARG A 15 -19.95 26.56 -3.36
CA ARG A 15 -18.69 25.80 -3.47
C ARG A 15 -18.55 25.10 -4.82
N LYS A 16 -19.62 24.50 -5.34
CA LYS A 16 -19.62 23.84 -6.65
C LYS A 16 -19.45 24.85 -7.80
N ALA A 17 -20.07 26.03 -7.68
CA ALA A 17 -19.90 27.14 -8.62
C ALA A 17 -18.48 27.74 -8.57
N ALA A 18 -17.86 27.84 -7.39
CA ALA A 18 -16.47 28.31 -7.26
C ALA A 18 -15.45 27.28 -7.81
N ALA A 19 -15.74 25.98 -7.74
CA ALA A 19 -14.89 24.92 -8.25
C ALA A 19 -14.82 24.88 -9.79
N THR A 20 -15.84 25.39 -10.49
CA THR A 20 -15.92 25.40 -11.96
C THR A 20 -15.19 26.59 -12.60
N VAL A 21 -14.89 27.65 -11.84
CA VAL A 21 -14.28 28.89 -12.36
C VAL A 21 -12.74 28.87 -12.30
N ARG A 22 -12.15 28.06 -11.42
CA ARG A 22 -10.69 28.02 -11.25
C ARG A 22 -10.07 27.04 -12.25
N LYS A 23 -9.36 27.58 -13.25
CA LYS A 23 -8.44 26.79 -14.09
C LYS A 23 -7.52 25.99 -13.16
N PRO A 24 -7.39 24.66 -13.36
CA PRO A 24 -6.53 23.85 -12.52
C PRO A 24 -5.09 24.35 -12.61
N ASN A 25 -4.36 24.30 -11.50
CA ASN A 25 -2.95 24.66 -11.47
C ASN A 25 -2.19 23.90 -12.57
N PRO A 26 -1.48 24.58 -13.49
CA PRO A 26 -0.76 23.92 -14.58
C PRO A 26 0.36 22.99 -14.08
N PHE A 27 0.90 23.20 -12.88
CA PHE A 27 1.93 22.35 -12.30
C PHE A 27 1.40 21.03 -11.74
N GLU A 28 0.09 20.91 -11.51
CA GLU A 28 -0.55 19.69 -11.02
C GLU A 28 -0.90 18.71 -12.15
N THR A 29 -0.79 19.14 -13.41
CA THR A 29 -1.24 18.37 -14.57
C THR A 29 -0.12 18.20 -15.59
N VAL A 30 0.23 16.96 -15.89
CA VAL A 30 1.18 16.62 -16.95
C VAL A 30 0.39 16.21 -18.19
N VAL A 31 0.55 16.97 -19.27
CA VAL A 31 -0.08 16.69 -20.57
C VAL A 31 0.94 16.02 -21.49
N MET A 32 0.59 14.85 -22.01
CA MET A 32 1.46 14.09 -22.92
C MET A 32 1.32 14.64 -24.34
N LYS A 33 2.47 14.94 -24.97
CA LYS A 33 2.51 15.40 -26.37
C LYS A 33 2.23 14.22 -27.31
N THR A 34 1.39 14.44 -28.30
CA THR A 34 1.14 13.47 -29.38
C THR A 34 2.12 13.70 -30.52
N LYS A 35 2.75 12.63 -31.02
CA LYS A 35 3.64 12.73 -32.20
C LYS A 35 2.90 13.07 -33.49
N HIS A 36 1.68 12.54 -33.65
CA HIS A 36 0.84 12.73 -34.83
C HIS A 36 -0.57 13.15 -34.39
N ALA A 37 -1.23 13.99 -35.21
CA ALA A 37 -2.63 14.32 -35.02
C ALA A 37 -3.48 13.13 -35.48
N VAL A 38 -4.19 12.50 -34.56
CA VAL A 38 -5.10 11.39 -34.85
C VAL A 38 -6.53 11.88 -34.63
N LEU A 39 -7.37 11.74 -35.65
CA LEU A 39 -8.77 12.13 -35.58
C LEU A 39 -9.45 11.39 -34.42
N ASN A 40 -10.32 12.09 -33.67
CA ASN A 40 -11.04 11.58 -32.50
C ASN A 40 -10.17 11.12 -31.30
N ARG A 41 -8.87 11.45 -31.27
CA ARG A 41 -8.01 11.17 -30.10
C ARG A 41 -7.67 12.45 -29.33
N GLY A 42 -8.27 12.60 -28.15
CA GLY A 42 -7.98 13.71 -27.24
C GLY A 42 -6.58 13.64 -26.60
N THR A 43 -6.13 14.78 -26.09
CA THR A 43 -4.86 14.88 -25.35
C THR A 43 -4.91 14.08 -24.06
N GLN A 44 -3.91 13.24 -23.87
CA GLN A 44 -3.80 12.43 -22.66
C GLN A 44 -3.14 13.26 -21.56
N SER A 45 -3.80 13.38 -20.41
CA SER A 45 -3.26 14.10 -19.25
C SER A 45 -3.28 13.24 -17.99
N LYS A 46 -2.33 13.49 -17.10
CA LYS A 46 -2.21 12.85 -15.79
C LYS A 46 -2.09 13.91 -14.70
N ARG A 47 -2.43 13.55 -13.47
CA ARG A 47 -2.29 14.41 -12.27
C ARG A 47 -1.33 13.76 -11.27
N PRO A 48 -0.01 13.98 -11.39
CA PRO A 48 0.98 13.30 -10.55
C PRO A 48 0.74 13.49 -9.06
N GLY A 49 0.48 14.72 -8.61
CA GLY A 49 0.24 15.01 -7.18
C GLY A 49 -0.88 14.16 -6.57
N GLN A 50 -1.98 13.96 -7.32
CA GLN A 50 -3.09 13.10 -6.88
C GLN A 50 -2.69 11.61 -6.82
N LEU A 51 -1.90 11.14 -7.80
CA LEU A 51 -1.42 9.76 -7.83
C LEU A 51 -0.43 9.47 -6.69
N HIS A 52 0.49 10.40 -6.42
CA HIS A 52 1.43 10.32 -5.29
C HIS A 52 0.68 10.29 -3.97
N ARG A 53 -0.30 11.18 -3.79
CA ARG A 53 -1.15 11.19 -2.60
C ARG A 53 -1.88 9.85 -2.40
N LEU A 54 -2.51 9.33 -3.46
CA LEU A 54 -3.21 8.06 -3.39
C LEU A 54 -2.25 6.89 -3.04
N SER A 55 -1.04 6.90 -3.61
CA SER A 55 -0.01 5.91 -3.30
C SER A 55 0.42 5.97 -1.84
N HIS A 56 0.65 7.18 -1.31
CA HIS A 56 1.00 7.41 0.08
C HIS A 56 -0.13 6.97 1.02
N GLU A 57 -1.37 7.37 0.74
CA GLU A 57 -2.54 6.95 1.53
C GLU A 57 -2.69 5.42 1.57
N LYS A 58 -2.40 4.73 0.47
CA LYS A 58 -2.37 3.26 0.44
C LYS A 58 -1.25 2.69 1.32
N ARG A 59 -0.05 3.26 1.26
CA ARG A 59 1.10 2.84 2.09
C ARG A 59 0.82 2.98 3.58
N GLU A 60 0.24 4.11 3.99
CA GLU A 60 -0.19 4.34 5.38
C GLU A 60 -1.23 3.29 5.82
N GLN A 61 -2.13 2.91 4.93
CA GLN A 61 -3.19 1.94 5.23
C GLN A 61 -2.73 0.48 5.23
N THR A 62 -1.59 0.16 4.61
CA THR A 62 -1.00 -1.19 4.58
C THR A 62 0.21 -1.26 5.51
N LEU A 63 1.38 -0.87 5.01
CA LEU A 63 2.66 -0.95 5.73
C LEU A 63 2.65 -0.12 7.02
N GLY A 64 2.03 1.06 7.00
CA GLY A 64 1.92 1.89 8.20
C GLY A 64 1.14 1.20 9.33
N LYS A 65 0.10 0.44 8.98
CA LYS A 65 -0.65 -0.36 9.96
C LYS A 65 0.10 -1.60 10.40
N GLU A 66 0.76 -2.31 9.48
CA GLU A 66 1.58 -3.48 9.79
C GLU A 66 2.70 -3.10 10.77
N PHE A 67 3.42 -2.01 10.51
CA PHE A 67 4.45 -1.49 11.39
C PHE A 67 3.89 -1.11 12.77
N ALA A 68 2.75 -0.42 12.83
CA ALA A 68 2.11 -0.07 14.10
C ALA A 68 1.65 -1.30 14.91
N LEU A 69 1.44 -2.45 14.25
CA LEU A 69 1.01 -3.70 14.86
C LEU A 69 2.17 -4.69 15.07
N LEU A 70 3.41 -4.35 14.68
CA LEU A 70 4.55 -5.26 14.66
C LEU A 70 4.79 -5.97 16.00
N HIS A 71 4.65 -5.24 17.12
CA HIS A 71 4.84 -5.79 18.47
C HIS A 71 3.53 -6.17 19.17
N LYS A 72 2.39 -6.13 18.47
CA LYS A 72 1.09 -6.47 19.04
C LYS A 72 0.83 -7.97 18.89
N THR A 73 0.73 -8.67 20.02
CA THR A 73 0.49 -10.11 20.04
C THR A 73 -1.00 -10.49 19.90
N ASN A 74 -1.91 -9.60 20.26
CA ASN A 74 -3.36 -9.87 20.24
C ASN A 74 -3.98 -9.66 18.85
N GLN A 75 -4.67 -10.68 18.33
CA GLN A 75 -5.41 -10.63 17.07
C GLN A 75 -6.91 -10.85 17.28
N PHE A 76 -7.74 -10.03 16.65
CA PHE A 76 -9.18 -10.24 16.62
C PHE A 76 -9.52 -11.22 15.48
N MET A 77 -10.16 -12.33 15.82
CA MET A 77 -10.62 -13.32 14.85
C MET A 77 -12.11 -13.12 14.56
N ASP A 78 -12.47 -12.81 13.32
CA ASP A 78 -13.87 -12.70 12.91
C ASP A 78 -14.48 -14.10 12.75
N ALA A 79 -15.31 -14.51 13.72
CA ALA A 79 -15.94 -15.83 13.73
C ALA A 79 -16.80 -16.12 12.48
N ARG A 80 -17.22 -15.11 11.72
CA ARG A 80 -17.96 -15.28 10.47
C ARG A 80 -17.11 -15.87 9.34
N GLN A 81 -15.78 -15.74 9.41
CA GLN A 81 -14.86 -16.36 8.44
C GLN A 81 -14.84 -17.89 8.55
N ASN A 82 -15.20 -18.46 9.71
CA ASN A 82 -15.23 -19.92 9.93
C ASN A 82 -16.63 -20.53 9.76
N GLY A 83 -17.61 -19.73 9.33
CA GLY A 83 -18.98 -20.21 9.10
C GLY A 83 -19.09 -21.06 7.83
N ARG A 84 -20.05 -21.98 7.80
CA ARG A 84 -20.40 -22.81 6.62
C ARG A 84 -20.71 -22.01 5.34
N TYR A 85 -20.98 -20.71 5.48
CA TYR A 85 -21.30 -19.77 4.40
C TYR A 85 -20.24 -18.69 4.21
N ALA A 86 -19.06 -18.84 4.83
CA ALA A 86 -17.97 -17.90 4.67
C ALA A 86 -17.52 -17.86 3.21
N ARG A 87 -17.53 -16.66 2.64
CA ARG A 87 -17.05 -16.46 1.28
C ARG A 87 -15.53 -16.59 1.30
N GLN A 88 -15.02 -17.63 0.65
CA GLN A 88 -13.58 -17.82 0.49
C GLN A 88 -12.96 -16.60 -0.19
N PRO A 89 -11.78 -16.13 0.28
CA PRO A 89 -11.10 -15.02 -0.36
C PRO A 89 -10.83 -15.37 -1.82
N SER A 90 -11.09 -14.42 -2.71
CA SER A 90 -10.84 -14.63 -4.13
C SER A 90 -9.35 -14.79 -4.39
N ARG A 91 -8.96 -15.54 -5.44
CA ARG A 91 -7.55 -15.64 -5.85
C ARG A 91 -6.87 -14.27 -6.06
N LYS A 92 -7.65 -13.25 -6.42
CA LYS A 92 -7.17 -11.87 -6.56
C LYS A 92 -6.91 -11.17 -5.23
N GLU A 93 -7.66 -11.50 -4.18
CA GLU A 93 -7.40 -11.00 -2.81
C GLU A 93 -6.19 -11.71 -2.22
N GLN A 94 -6.11 -13.03 -2.35
CA GLN A 94 -4.93 -13.81 -1.94
C GLN A 94 -3.64 -13.33 -2.64
N ALA A 95 -3.71 -13.05 -3.95
CA ALA A 95 -2.59 -12.47 -4.68
C ALA A 95 -2.16 -11.10 -4.12
N LYS A 96 -3.11 -10.21 -3.78
CA LYS A 96 -2.78 -8.90 -3.21
C LYS A 96 -2.11 -8.99 -1.84
N GLU A 97 -2.51 -9.97 -1.02
CA GLU A 97 -1.85 -10.25 0.26
C GLU A 97 -0.40 -10.69 0.04
N MET A 98 -0.14 -11.55 -0.95
CA MET A 98 1.23 -11.98 -1.30
C MET A 98 2.12 -10.85 -1.84
N TYR A 99 1.57 -9.88 -2.57
CA TYR A 99 2.37 -8.83 -3.22
C TYR A 99 2.51 -7.53 -2.41
N ASN A 100 1.93 -7.45 -1.21
CA ASN A 100 2.15 -6.34 -0.28
C ASN A 100 3.44 -6.49 0.55
N LEU A 101 4.27 -7.49 0.25
CA LEU A 101 5.59 -7.71 0.83
C LEU A 101 6.61 -6.66 0.32
N ASN A 102 6.53 -5.44 0.85
CA ASN A 102 7.68 -4.53 0.90
C ASN A 102 8.55 -4.81 2.13
N LEU A 103 8.44 -6.00 2.72
CA LEU A 103 9.44 -6.50 3.62
C LEU A 103 10.58 -7.04 2.77
N THR A 104 11.74 -6.42 2.93
CA THR A 104 12.99 -6.91 2.36
C THR A 104 13.25 -8.35 2.79
N HIS A 105 14.00 -9.08 1.95
CA HIS A 105 14.33 -10.51 2.02
C HIS A 105 13.98 -11.20 3.36
N GLY A 106 12.97 -12.07 3.37
CA GLY A 106 12.59 -12.84 4.56
C GLY A 106 11.62 -12.18 5.55
N GLY A 107 11.00 -11.04 5.21
CA GLY A 107 10.06 -10.40 6.14
C GLY A 107 10.71 -9.37 7.08
N ARG A 108 11.86 -8.82 6.71
CA ARG A 108 12.63 -7.87 7.52
C ARG A 108 12.34 -6.42 7.12
N THR A 109 12.40 -5.50 8.07
CA THR A 109 12.36 -4.06 7.77
C THR A 109 13.73 -3.55 7.30
N MET A 110 13.77 -2.50 6.47
CA MET A 110 15.04 -1.91 6.01
C MET A 110 15.92 -1.45 7.19
N HIS A 111 15.29 -0.97 8.27
CA HIS A 111 15.97 -0.55 9.49
C HIS A 111 16.69 -1.72 10.18
N GLU A 112 16.07 -2.90 10.26
CA GLU A 112 16.70 -4.11 10.81
C GLU A 112 17.91 -4.55 9.99
N ILE A 113 17.82 -4.48 8.66
CA ILE A 113 18.93 -4.83 7.76
C ILE A 113 20.10 -3.83 7.90
N GLU A 114 19.80 -2.55 8.11
CA GLU A 114 20.82 -1.51 8.27
C GLU A 114 21.55 -1.59 9.62
N HIS A 115 20.93 -2.17 10.64
CA HIS A 115 21.51 -2.30 11.98
C HIS A 115 22.26 -3.60 12.23
N LEU A 116 22.22 -4.58 11.32
CA LEU A 116 23.00 -5.82 11.40
C LEU A 116 22.86 -6.54 12.76
N ASP A 117 21.73 -6.32 13.46
CA ASP A 117 21.41 -6.95 14.75
C ASP A 117 20.96 -8.41 14.58
N ASP A 118 21.00 -8.92 13.37
CA ASP A 118 20.68 -10.28 12.99
C ASP A 118 21.90 -11.19 13.10
N VAL A 119 21.93 -11.98 14.18
CA VAL A 119 22.65 -13.25 14.18
C VAL A 119 22.12 -14.07 12.99
N PRO A 120 22.99 -14.61 12.11
CA PRO A 120 22.54 -15.46 11.02
C PRO A 120 21.75 -16.65 11.57
N ASP A 121 20.54 -16.90 11.04
CA ASP A 121 19.86 -18.19 11.25
C ASP A 121 20.80 -19.28 10.71
N GLY A 122 21.34 -20.09 11.62
CA GLY A 122 22.37 -21.11 11.35
C GLY A 122 23.73 -20.86 12.00
N ALA A 123 23.90 -19.86 12.88
CA ALA A 123 25.14 -19.68 13.64
C ALA A 123 25.28 -20.64 14.85
N ASP A 124 24.20 -21.32 15.24
CA ASP A 124 24.14 -22.15 16.44
C ASP A 124 23.69 -23.60 16.16
N GLU A 125 23.91 -24.14 14.95
CA GLU A 125 23.71 -25.58 14.69
C GLU A 125 25.05 -26.27 14.35
N ASP A 126 25.42 -27.17 15.26
CA ASP A 126 26.42 -28.26 15.23
C ASP A 126 27.81 -27.91 15.81
N GLU A 127 27.97 -27.91 17.15
CA GLU A 127 28.36 -29.06 18.00
C GLU A 127 29.77 -29.61 17.72
N ASP A 128 30.69 -29.33 18.64
CA ASP A 128 31.96 -30.03 18.78
C ASP A 128 31.71 -31.52 19.12
N GLU A 129 31.92 -32.45 18.18
CA GLU A 129 32.26 -33.85 18.55
C GLU A 129 33.25 -34.49 17.56
N ASP A 130 34.40 -34.87 18.10
CA ASP A 130 35.56 -35.53 17.48
C ASP A 130 35.23 -36.83 16.71
N GLY A 131 35.91 -37.04 15.57
CA GLY A 131 35.79 -38.28 14.80
C GLY A 131 36.95 -38.59 13.84
N MET A 132 38.18 -38.68 14.38
CA MET A 132 39.40 -39.32 13.82
C MET A 132 39.33 -39.94 12.40
N LEU A 133 40.02 -39.33 11.44
CA LEU A 133 40.42 -39.98 10.18
C LEU A 133 41.54 -41.00 10.44
N GLN A 134 41.19 -42.28 10.60
CA GLN A 134 42.18 -43.35 10.49
C GLN A 134 42.54 -43.57 9.03
N GLY A 135 43.74 -43.12 8.65
CA GLY A 135 44.39 -43.54 7.43
C GLY A 135 44.61 -45.05 7.43
N LYS A 136 44.27 -45.71 6.32
CA LYS A 136 44.73 -47.06 6.04
C LYS A 136 45.60 -47.04 4.79
N SER A 137 46.79 -47.59 5.01
CA SER A 137 47.82 -48.05 4.07
C SER A 137 47.28 -48.90 2.93
#